data_AF-A0A1P8EL18-F1
#
_entry.id   AF-A0A1P8EL18-F1
#
_cell.length_a   1.000
_cell.length_b   1.000
_cell.length_c   1.000
_cell.angle_alpha   90.00
_cell.angle_beta   90.00
_cell.angle_gamma   90.00
#
_symmetry.space_group_name_H-M   'P 1'
#
loop_
_entity.id
_entity.type
_entity.pdbx_description
1 polymer ?
#
loop_
_entity_poly.entity_id
_entity_poly.type
_entity_poly.pdbx_seq_one_letter_code
_entity_poly.pdbx_strand_id
1 'polypeptide(L)'
;MGFDQQHLNWLITFLFNTSPDSIEQQDYHLAHYYLDKLDIAENYQLFSMVLARLPQRAKLFFLEESYKGKQQMIREVVDVRCPF
;
A
#
# COMPACT_ATOMS: atom_id res chain seq x y z
N MET A 1 -17.47 -0.15 -11.73
CA MET A 1 -16.55 0.98 -11.95
C MET A 1 -15.29 0.59 -11.20
N GLY A 2 -14.20 0.37 -11.92
CA GLY A 2 -12.93 -0.10 -11.33
C GLY A 2 -12.34 0.96 -10.40
N PHE A 3 -11.38 0.56 -9.57
CA PHE A 3 -10.58 1.52 -8.83
C PHE A 3 -9.81 2.39 -9.81
N ASP A 4 -10.16 3.68 -9.86
CA ASP A 4 -9.46 4.62 -10.71
C ASP A 4 -8.00 4.80 -10.24
N GLN A 5 -7.10 5.08 -11.20
CA GLN A 5 -5.66 5.28 -10.97
C GLN A 5 -5.36 6.34 -9.89
N GLN A 6 -6.30 7.25 -9.63
CA GLN A 6 -6.24 8.22 -8.54
C GLN A 6 -6.16 7.55 -7.16
N HIS A 7 -6.89 6.46 -6.92
CA HIS A 7 -6.87 5.75 -5.64
C HIS A 7 -5.54 5.03 -5.42
N LEU A 8 -4.97 4.41 -6.47
CA LEU A 8 -3.64 3.80 -6.40
C LEU A 8 -2.55 4.86 -6.15
N ASN A 9 -2.65 6.01 -6.81
CA ASN A 9 -1.75 7.14 -6.56
C ASN A 9 -1.88 7.68 -5.13
N TRP A 10 -3.09 7.72 -4.60
CA TRP A 10 -3.34 8.11 -3.21
C TRP A 10 -2.69 7.12 -2.24
N LEU A 11 -2.92 5.80 -2.39
CA LEU A 11 -2.29 4.76 -1.56
C LEU A 11 -0.78 4.86 -1.58
N ILE A 12 -0.20 5.09 -2.76
CA ILE A 12 1.25 5.25 -2.89
C ILE A 12 1.76 6.51 -2.20
N THR A 13 1.03 7.62 -2.28
CA THR A 13 1.36 8.85 -1.57
C THR A 13 1.28 8.63 -0.07
N PHE A 14 0.21 7.98 0.42
CA PHE A 14 0.04 7.57 1.81
C PHE A 14 1.22 6.73 2.31
N LEU A 15 1.63 5.71 1.54
CA LEU A 15 2.68 4.77 1.94
C LEU A 15 4.09 5.38 1.94
N PHE A 16 4.39 6.33 1.07
CA PHE A 16 5.79 6.79 0.87
C PHE A 16 6.02 8.27 1.17
N ASN A 17 5.01 9.11 0.98
CA ASN A 17 5.16 10.56 0.98
C ASN A 17 4.43 11.25 2.14
N THR A 18 3.51 10.56 2.82
CA THR A 18 2.82 11.10 4.00
C THR A 18 3.63 10.83 5.26
N SER A 19 3.87 11.88 6.05
CA SER A 19 4.53 11.76 7.36
C SER A 19 3.61 11.04 8.33
N PRO A 20 4.09 10.07 9.15
CA PRO A 20 3.27 9.37 10.13
C PRO A 20 2.50 10.33 11.06
N ASP A 21 3.13 11.43 11.49
CA ASP A 21 2.52 12.42 12.39
C ASP A 21 1.33 13.18 11.76
N SER A 22 1.21 13.15 10.43
CA SER A 22 0.13 13.79 9.69
C SER A 22 -0.99 12.84 9.27
N ILE A 23 -0.88 11.55 9.61
CA ILE A 23 -1.90 10.58 9.22
C ILE A 23 -3.04 10.62 10.23
N GLU A 24 -4.23 10.97 9.76
CA GLU A 24 -5.44 10.95 10.56
C GLU A 24 -6.07 9.54 10.59
N GLN A 25 -6.88 9.27 11.62
CA GLN A 25 -7.58 7.99 11.74
C GLN A 25 -8.47 7.69 10.52
N GLN A 26 -9.02 8.74 9.88
CA GLN A 26 -9.82 8.58 8.67
C GLN A 26 -8.98 8.07 7.49
N ASP A 27 -7.74 8.54 7.34
CA ASP A 27 -6.83 8.08 6.28
C ASP A 27 -6.44 6.62 6.48
N TYR A 28 -6.23 6.21 7.74
CA TYR A 28 -5.99 4.81 8.08
C TYR A 28 -7.15 3.89 7.64
N HIS A 29 -8.39 4.25 8.02
CA HIS A 29 -9.57 3.49 7.61
C HIS A 29 -9.75 3.48 6.09
N LEU A 30 -9.44 4.60 5.43
CA LEU A 30 -9.52 4.71 3.98
C LEU A 30 -8.47 3.83 3.28
N ALA A 31 -7.25 3.76 3.81
CA ALA A 31 -6.20 2.89 3.28
C ALA A 31 -6.60 1.42 3.34
N HIS A 32 -7.12 0.94 4.47
CA HIS A 32 -7.63 -0.43 4.60
C HIS A 32 -8.82 -0.70 3.67
N TYR A 33 -9.79 0.23 3.63
CA TYR A 33 -10.92 0.12 2.72
C TYR A 33 -10.48 0.00 1.25
N TYR A 34 -9.47 0.77 0.84
CA TYR A 34 -8.93 0.66 -0.51
C TYR A 34 -8.24 -0.67 -0.74
N LEU A 35 -7.36 -1.11 0.16
CA LEU A 35 -6.67 -2.40 0.04
C LEU A 35 -7.64 -3.60 0.01
N ASP A 36 -8.81 -3.51 0.65
CA ASP A 36 -9.86 -4.54 0.62
C ASP A 36 -10.62 -4.60 -0.71
N LYS A 37 -10.69 -3.48 -1.43
CA LYS A 37 -11.50 -3.34 -2.64
C LYS A 37 -10.73 -3.54 -3.94
N LEU A 38 -9.40 -3.53 -3.90
CA LEU A 38 -8.57 -3.77 -5.08
C LEU A 38 -8.84 -5.16 -5.65
N ASP A 39 -9.12 -5.22 -6.95
CA ASP A 39 -9.14 -6.46 -7.70
C ASP A 39 -7.71 -6.99 -7.94
N ILE A 40 -7.60 -8.15 -8.59
CA ILE A 40 -6.31 -8.79 -8.82
C ILE A 40 -5.38 -7.91 -9.69
N ALA A 41 -5.91 -7.27 -10.74
CA ALA A 41 -5.10 -6.47 -11.65
C ALA A 41 -4.59 -5.21 -10.94
N GLU A 42 -5.45 -4.56 -10.17
CA GLU A 42 -5.15 -3.37 -9.39
C GLU A 42 -4.14 -3.65 -8.27
N ASN A 43 -4.22 -4.83 -7.62
CA ASN A 43 -3.19 -5.28 -6.68
C ASN A 43 -1.82 -5.41 -7.36
N TYR A 44 -1.74 -6.01 -8.56
CA TYR A 44 -0.46 -6.09 -9.28
C TYR A 44 0.07 -4.71 -9.71
N GLN A 45 -0.81 -3.79 -10.08
CA GLN A 45 -0.42 -2.40 -10.35
C GLN A 45 0.15 -1.74 -9.09
N LEU A 46 -0.53 -1.87 -7.95
CA LEU A 46 -0.03 -1.38 -6.66
C LEU A 46 1.34 -1.98 -6.33
N PHE A 47 1.51 -3.30 -6.48
CA PHE A 47 2.79 -3.96 -6.21
C PHE A 47 3.92 -3.42 -7.07
N SER A 48 3.66 -3.18 -8.36
CA SER A 48 4.64 -2.57 -9.27
C SER A 48 5.02 -1.16 -8.81
N MET A 49 4.03 -0.35 -8.42
CA MET A 49 4.25 1.02 -7.92
C MET A 49 5.01 1.05 -6.59
N VAL A 50 4.75 0.09 -5.69
CA VAL A 50 5.48 -0.09 -4.43
C VAL A 50 6.92 -0.51 -4.74
N LEU A 51 7.12 -1.54 -5.57
CA LEU A 51 8.43 -2.05 -5.94
C LEU A 51 9.31 -0.97 -6.60
N ALA A 52 8.71 -0.06 -7.38
CA ALA A 52 9.44 1.07 -7.97
C ALA A 52 10.06 2.00 -6.92
N ARG A 53 9.41 2.17 -5.76
CA ARG A 53 9.78 3.14 -4.71
C ARG A 53 10.59 2.54 -3.55
N LEU A 54 10.52 1.24 -3.34
CA LEU A 54 11.26 0.57 -2.26
C LEU A 54 12.79 0.73 -2.44
N PRO A 55 13.57 0.80 -1.35
CA PRO A 55 15.02 0.68 -1.42
C PRO A 55 15.43 -0.75 -1.83
N GLN A 56 16.63 -0.90 -2.43
CA GLN A 56 17.10 -2.16 -3.04
C GLN A 56 16.92 -3.39 -2.14
N ARG A 57 17.24 -3.29 -0.85
CA ARG A 57 17.11 -4.41 0.09
C ARG A 57 15.66 -4.82 0.30
N ALA A 58 14.75 -3.85 0.49
CA ALA A 58 13.33 -4.13 0.67
C ALA A 58 12.69 -4.70 -0.59
N LYS A 59 13.17 -4.32 -1.79
CA LYS A 59 12.71 -4.92 -3.06
C LYS A 59 12.91 -6.42 -3.10
N LEU A 60 14.04 -6.93 -2.60
CA LEU A 60 14.35 -8.37 -2.62
C LEU A 60 13.32 -9.15 -1.79
N PHE A 61 13.09 -8.73 -0.55
CA PHE A 61 12.06 -9.33 0.31
C PHE A 61 10.68 -9.21 -0.32
N PHE A 62 10.32 -8.01 -0.81
CA PHE A 62 9.03 -7.81 -1.42
C PHE A 62 8.83 -8.65 -2.68
N LEU A 63 9.87 -8.96 -3.46
CA LEU A 63 9.78 -9.80 -4.67
C LEU A 63 9.58 -11.28 -4.33
N GLU A 64 10.25 -11.79 -3.30
CA GLU A 64 10.16 -13.18 -2.86
C GLU A 64 8.79 -13.55 -2.30
N GLU A 65 8.01 -12.57 -1.84
CA GLU A 65 6.68 -12.81 -1.27
C GLU A 65 5.66 -13.39 -2.27
N SER A 66 4.75 -14.21 -1.75
CA SER A 66 3.56 -14.63 -2.51
C SER A 66 2.61 -13.46 -2.76
N TYR A 67 1.62 -13.62 -3.65
CA TYR A 67 0.58 -12.61 -3.85
C TYR A 67 -0.05 -12.14 -2.52
N LYS A 68 -0.46 -13.10 -1.67
CA LYS A 68 -1.04 -12.79 -0.35
C LYS A 68 -0.03 -12.17 0.60
N GLY A 69 1.22 -12.64 0.56
CA GLY A 69 2.32 -12.10 1.36
C GLY A 69 2.58 -10.62 1.04
N LYS A 70 2.58 -10.24 -0.24
CA LYS A 70 2.70 -8.84 -0.67
C LYS A 70 1.53 -7.99 -0.18
N GLN A 71 0.29 -8.50 -0.23
CA GLN A 71 -0.88 -7.80 0.32
C GLN A 71 -0.75 -7.58 1.84
N GLN A 72 -0.35 -8.62 2.57
CA GLN A 72 -0.18 -8.57 4.01
C GLN A 72 0.93 -7.59 4.40
N MET A 73 2.09 -7.67 3.75
CA MET A 73 3.22 -6.78 4.02
C MET A 73 2.85 -5.30 3.83
N ILE A 74 2.05 -4.97 2.80
CA ILE A 74 1.56 -3.60 2.61
C ILE A 74 0.61 -3.19 3.75
N ARG A 75 -0.29 -4.07 4.19
CA ARG A 75 -1.19 -3.79 5.32
C ARG A 75 -0.45 -3.58 6.63
N GLU A 76 0.54 -4.42 6.92
CA GLU A 76 1.38 -4.28 8.11
C GLU A 76 2.11 -2.93 8.12
N VAL A 77 2.56 -2.44 6.95
CA VAL A 77 3.13 -1.09 6.84
C VAL A 77 2.10 -0.01 7.14
N VAL A 78 0.84 -0.16 6.70
CA VAL A 78 -0.25 0.77 7.07
C VAL A 78 -0.48 0.75 8.58
N ASP A 79 -0.54 -0.43 9.19
CA ASP A 79 -0.80 -0.62 10.63
C ASP A 79 0.31 -0.01 11.50
N VAL A 80 1.59 -0.20 11.12
CA VAL A 80 2.73 0.37 11.85
C VAL A 80 2.78 1.89 11.72
N ARG A 81 2.29 2.45 10.61
CA ARG A 81 2.26 3.90 10.39
C ARG A 81 1.14 4.61 11.18
N CYS A 82 0.11 3.88 11.60
CA CYS A 82 -1.00 4.41 12.40
C CYS A 82 -1.27 3.50 13.61
N PRO A 83 -0.57 3.71 14.74
CA PRO A 83 -0.68 2.84 15.92
C PRO A 83 -1.95 3.06 16.77
N PHE A 84 -3.06 3.53 16.18
CA PHE A 84 -4.30 3.84 16.89
C PHE A 84 -5.29 2.66 16.93
#